data_AF-A0A2P5MUI2-F1
#
_entry.id   AF-A0A2P5MUI2-F1
#
_cell.length_a   1.000
_cell.length_b   1.000
_cell.length_c   1.000
_cell.angle_alpha   90.00
_cell.angle_beta   90.00
_cell.angle_gamma   90.00
#
_symmetry.space_group_name_H-M   'P 1'
#
loop_
_entity.id
_entity.type
_entity.pdbx_description
1 polymer ?
#
loop_
_entity_poly.entity_id
_entity_poly.type
_entity_poly.pdbx_seq_one_letter_code
_entity_poly.pdbx_strand_id
1 'polypeptide(L)'
;MLIRLIQLILLTFTLAQSAQAAMITESGGIMTGATGIDVGGKLYDMELKDGTCVLLFGGCDEQSDFPFDAAGTQLALTQLQILISSSAFSNSPGLISGCPSSFICSFINPYEIHNVSGFIVMDEFRIYAFGSLPLIFQDVLIDPNFDTSIKAIGAVYAIWTAQPTGTIPEPSSLLLIGMGLLGQRLVRARSKRLPV
;
A
#
# COMPACT_ATOMS: atom_id res chain seq x y z
N MET A 1 38.17 -22.84 12.95
CA MET A 1 37.76 -22.20 11.67
C MET A 1 36.25 -22.26 11.44
N LEU A 2 35.60 -23.40 11.69
CA LEU A 2 34.14 -23.58 11.53
C LEU A 2 33.27 -22.57 12.32
N ILE A 3 33.63 -22.28 13.58
CA ILE A 3 32.86 -21.39 14.48
C ILE A 3 32.85 -19.92 14.00
N ARG A 4 33.91 -19.46 13.31
CA ARG A 4 33.97 -18.10 12.74
C ARG A 4 33.20 -17.96 11.42
N LEU A 5 33.01 -19.05 10.67
CA LEU A 5 32.16 -19.05 9.47
C LEU A 5 30.67 -18.96 9.84
N ILE A 6 30.26 -19.62 10.92
CA ILE A 6 28.88 -19.60 11.42
C ILE A 6 28.49 -18.20 11.91
N GLN A 7 29.41 -17.48 12.57
CA GLN A 7 29.16 -16.08 13.01
C GLN A 7 29.02 -15.09 11.83
N LEU A 8 29.71 -15.31 10.71
CA LEU A 8 29.59 -14.44 9.53
C LEU A 8 28.27 -14.66 8.76
N ILE A 9 27.78 -15.91 8.74
CA ILE A 9 26.51 -16.27 8.09
C ILE A 9 25.32 -15.78 8.92
N LEU A 10 25.42 -15.78 10.26
CA LEU A 10 24.35 -15.29 11.13
C LEU A 10 24.18 -13.75 11.08
N LEU A 11 25.23 -13.00 10.72
CA LEU A 11 25.19 -11.53 10.64
C LEU A 11 24.61 -10.98 9.31
N THR A 12 24.46 -11.83 8.29
CA THR A 12 23.95 -11.41 6.96
C THR A 12 22.45 -11.63 6.77
N PHE A 13 21.79 -12.28 7.74
CA PHE A 13 20.36 -12.61 7.66
C PHE A 13 19.41 -11.53 8.21
N THR A 14 19.92 -10.35 8.61
CA THR A 14 19.14 -9.34 9.35
C THR A 14 18.54 -8.20 8.52
N LEU A 15 18.57 -8.25 7.19
CA LEU A 15 18.00 -7.18 6.34
C LEU A 15 17.01 -7.69 5.28
N ALA A 16 16.26 -8.76 5.57
CA ALA A 16 14.96 -8.95 4.93
C ALA A 16 13.98 -7.95 5.57
N GLN A 17 14.03 -6.69 5.12
CA GLN A 17 13.06 -5.69 5.50
C GLN A 17 11.74 -6.12 4.84
N SER A 18 10.89 -6.81 5.59
CA SER A 18 9.50 -7.00 5.17
C SER A 18 8.92 -5.60 5.00
N ALA A 19 8.68 -5.18 3.75
CA ALA A 19 7.96 -3.95 3.47
C ALA A 19 6.53 -4.16 3.97
N GLN A 20 6.30 -3.82 5.24
CA GLN A 20 4.99 -3.87 5.84
C GLN A 20 4.31 -2.54 5.50
N ALA A 21 3.10 -2.61 4.98
CA ALA A 21 2.30 -1.42 4.68
C ALA A 21 2.22 -0.52 5.90
N ALA A 22 2.50 0.78 5.72
CA ALA A 22 2.50 1.75 6.80
C ALA A 22 1.27 2.65 6.66
N MET A 23 0.42 2.71 7.69
CA MET A 23 -0.68 3.68 7.72
C MET A 23 -0.13 5.10 7.79
N ILE A 24 -0.72 6.00 7.01
CA ILE A 24 -0.46 7.43 7.09
C ILE A 24 -1.46 8.02 8.08
N THR A 25 -0.94 8.64 9.14
CA THR A 25 -1.75 9.36 10.13
C THR A 25 -1.30 10.80 10.25
N GLU A 26 -2.24 11.74 10.22
CA GLU A 26 -1.95 13.16 10.44
C GLU A 26 -1.86 13.52 11.93
N SER A 27 -1.45 14.76 12.22
CA SER A 27 -1.48 15.33 13.57
C SER A 27 -2.89 15.27 14.14
N GLY A 28 -3.10 14.43 15.14
CA GLY A 28 -4.42 14.17 15.72
C GLY A 28 -4.87 12.71 15.64
N GLY A 29 -4.08 11.84 15.00
CA GLY A 29 -4.36 10.39 14.96
C GLY A 29 -5.45 10.00 13.97
N ILE A 30 -5.72 10.84 12.97
CA ILE A 30 -6.65 10.55 11.89
C ILE A 30 -5.91 9.83 10.77
N MET A 31 -6.45 8.69 10.32
CA MET A 31 -5.93 7.94 9.17
C MET A 31 -6.33 8.65 7.87
N THR A 32 -5.34 9.00 7.05
CA THR A 32 -5.56 9.63 5.73
C THR A 32 -5.18 8.73 4.57
N GLY A 33 -4.54 7.61 4.84
CA GLY A 33 -4.07 6.70 3.79
C GLY A 33 -3.13 5.63 4.34
N ALA A 34 -2.40 5.01 3.44
CA ALA A 34 -1.38 4.01 3.74
C ALA A 34 -0.38 3.89 2.59
N THR A 35 0.86 3.50 2.88
CA THR A 35 1.90 3.30 1.88
C THR A 35 2.38 1.87 1.82
N GLY A 36 2.90 1.46 0.66
CA GLY A 36 3.52 0.15 0.47
C GLY A 36 2.57 -1.04 0.66
N ILE A 37 1.31 -0.89 0.26
CA ILE A 37 0.34 -1.99 0.25
C ILE A 37 0.64 -2.93 -0.92
N ASP A 38 0.84 -4.21 -0.64
CA ASP A 38 1.06 -5.24 -1.67
C ASP A 38 -0.27 -5.73 -2.25
N VAL A 39 -0.59 -5.27 -3.47
CA VAL A 39 -1.74 -5.71 -4.24
C VAL A 39 -1.26 -6.61 -5.38
N GLY A 40 -1.31 -7.93 -5.17
CA GLY A 40 -0.97 -8.91 -6.20
C GLY A 40 0.49 -8.91 -6.63
N GLY A 41 1.43 -8.60 -5.72
CA GLY A 41 2.88 -8.56 -5.97
C GLY A 41 3.40 -7.19 -6.41
N LYS A 42 2.57 -6.14 -6.37
CA LYS A 42 2.93 -4.76 -6.69
C LYS A 42 2.59 -3.87 -5.50
N LEU A 43 3.47 -2.91 -5.20
CA LEU A 43 3.28 -1.98 -4.09
C LEU A 43 2.50 -0.75 -4.54
N TYR A 44 1.53 -0.35 -3.73
CA TYR A 44 0.71 0.83 -3.94
C TYR A 44 0.67 1.70 -2.68
N ASP A 45 0.59 3.00 -2.91
CA ASP A 45 0.17 3.97 -1.91
C ASP A 45 -1.32 4.26 -2.09
N MET A 46 -2.03 4.36 -0.98
CA MET A 46 -3.45 4.63 -0.93
C MET A 46 -3.69 5.94 -0.18
N GLU A 47 -4.47 6.83 -0.79
CA GLU A 47 -4.98 8.05 -0.15
C GLU A 47 -6.51 7.97 -0.01
N LEU A 48 -7.03 8.50 1.09
CA LEU A 48 -8.47 8.62 1.32
C LEU A 48 -8.91 10.04 0.96
N LYS A 49 -9.80 10.17 -0.01
CA LYS A 49 -10.31 11.48 -0.45
C LYS A 49 -11.83 11.52 -0.57
N ASP A 50 -12.36 12.68 -0.20
CA ASP A 50 -13.74 13.03 -0.45
C ASP A 50 -13.90 13.72 -1.82
N GLY A 51 -15.04 13.50 -2.45
CA GLY A 51 -15.42 14.15 -3.69
C GLY A 51 -16.31 13.25 -4.53
N THR A 52 -16.33 13.49 -5.84
CA THR A 52 -17.04 12.64 -6.81
C THR A 52 -16.05 11.78 -7.58
N CYS A 53 -16.54 10.69 -8.18
CA CYS A 53 -15.72 9.86 -9.06
C CYS A 53 -15.10 10.73 -10.16
N VAL A 54 -15.92 11.54 -10.85
CA VAL A 54 -15.48 12.39 -11.96
C VAL A 54 -14.37 13.37 -11.60
N LEU A 55 -14.29 13.82 -10.34
CA LEU A 55 -13.24 14.74 -9.88
C LEU A 55 -11.97 14.02 -9.44
N LEU A 56 -12.10 12.80 -8.92
CA LEU A 56 -11.00 12.07 -8.28
C LEU A 56 -10.29 11.10 -9.24
N PHE A 57 -10.99 10.60 -10.26
CA PHE A 57 -10.50 9.58 -11.19
C PHE A 57 -10.68 10.04 -12.65
N GLY A 58 -10.08 11.18 -13.02
CA GLY A 58 -9.92 11.56 -14.43
C GLY A 58 -11.17 11.95 -15.23
N GLY A 59 -12.37 11.75 -14.67
CA GLY A 59 -13.64 11.91 -15.39
C GLY A 59 -14.57 10.72 -15.23
N CYS A 60 -14.03 9.56 -14.81
CA CYS A 60 -14.73 8.28 -14.76
C CYS A 60 -15.43 7.96 -16.08
N ASP A 61 -14.75 8.24 -17.18
CA ASP A 61 -15.23 8.09 -18.55
C ASP A 61 -14.38 7.10 -19.37
N GLU A 62 -13.22 6.68 -18.86
CA GLU A 62 -12.40 5.64 -19.46
C GLU A 62 -11.92 4.58 -18.43
N GLN A 63 -11.72 3.33 -18.88
CA GLN A 63 -11.20 2.26 -18.01
C GLN A 63 -9.83 2.57 -17.41
N SER A 64 -9.01 3.39 -18.09
CA SER A 64 -7.71 3.84 -17.62
C SER A 64 -7.76 4.80 -16.43
N ASP A 65 -8.94 5.33 -16.10
CA ASP A 65 -9.15 6.16 -14.92
C ASP A 65 -9.00 5.36 -13.62
N PHE A 66 -9.19 4.03 -13.70
CA PHE A 66 -9.14 3.16 -12.55
C PHE A 66 -7.80 2.40 -12.49
N PRO A 67 -7.17 2.33 -11.30
CA PRO A 67 -5.90 1.65 -11.13
C PRO A 67 -6.00 0.12 -11.22
N PHE A 68 -7.22 -0.42 -11.11
CA PHE A 68 -7.50 -1.84 -11.02
C PHE A 68 -8.70 -2.24 -11.89
N ASP A 69 -8.70 -3.51 -12.29
CA ASP A 69 -9.89 -4.23 -12.74
C ASP A 69 -10.63 -4.85 -11.53
N ALA A 70 -11.68 -5.62 -11.78
CA ALA A 70 -12.46 -6.30 -10.73
C ALA A 70 -11.58 -7.14 -9.78
N ALA A 71 -10.63 -7.92 -10.34
CA ALA A 71 -9.78 -8.79 -9.56
C ALA A 71 -8.76 -8.00 -8.73
N GLY A 72 -8.15 -6.97 -9.32
CA GLY A 72 -7.23 -6.06 -8.62
C GLY A 72 -7.92 -5.30 -7.48
N THR A 73 -9.16 -4.87 -7.70
CA THR A 73 -9.97 -4.19 -6.69
C THR A 73 -10.28 -5.08 -5.49
N GLN A 74 -10.64 -6.35 -5.73
CA GLN A 74 -10.86 -7.31 -4.66
C GLN A 74 -9.59 -7.54 -3.83
N LEU A 75 -8.44 -7.66 -4.48
CA LEU A 75 -7.15 -7.80 -3.79
C LEU A 75 -6.84 -6.54 -2.97
N ALA A 76 -7.03 -5.34 -3.53
CA ALA A 76 -6.79 -4.08 -2.86
C ALA A 76 -7.65 -3.92 -1.60
N LEU A 77 -8.96 -4.20 -1.70
CA LEU A 77 -9.88 -4.14 -0.56
C LEU A 77 -9.58 -5.20 0.50
N THR A 78 -9.13 -6.40 0.09
CA THR A 78 -8.69 -7.43 1.04
C THR A 78 -7.48 -6.95 1.85
N GLN A 79 -6.50 -6.31 1.20
CA GLN A 79 -5.36 -5.74 1.93
C GLN A 79 -5.77 -4.59 2.85
N LEU A 80 -6.67 -3.72 2.38
CA LEU A 80 -7.22 -2.64 3.19
C LEU A 80 -7.96 -3.18 4.43
N GLN A 81 -8.73 -4.25 4.27
CA GLN A 81 -9.38 -4.95 5.38
C GLN A 81 -8.36 -5.45 6.40
N ILE A 82 -7.29 -6.13 5.95
CA ILE A 82 -6.25 -6.65 6.85
C ILE A 82 -5.58 -5.49 7.60
N LEU A 83 -5.22 -4.42 6.87
CA LEU A 83 -4.59 -3.24 7.42
C LEU A 83 -5.45 -2.61 8.52
N ILE A 84 -6.73 -2.36 8.24
CA ILE A 84 -7.63 -1.72 9.19
C ILE A 84 -7.96 -2.64 10.37
N SER A 85 -8.21 -3.92 10.12
CA SER A 85 -8.57 -4.89 11.17
C SER A 85 -7.44 -5.10 12.18
N SER A 86 -6.18 -4.90 11.77
CA SER A 86 -5.01 -4.95 12.65
C SER A 86 -4.66 -3.61 13.31
N SER A 87 -5.47 -2.58 13.11
CA SER A 87 -5.21 -1.21 13.55
C SER A 87 -6.16 -0.72 14.66
N ALA A 88 -5.84 0.43 15.24
CA ALA A 88 -6.70 1.16 16.16
C ALA A 88 -8.00 1.72 15.50
N PHE A 89 -8.07 1.72 14.16
CA PHE A 89 -9.19 2.25 13.39
C PHE A 89 -10.32 1.24 13.21
N SER A 90 -10.06 -0.06 13.42
CA SER A 90 -11.01 -1.17 13.23
C SER A 90 -12.39 -0.95 13.87
N ASN A 91 -12.44 -0.28 15.01
CA ASN A 91 -13.66 0.01 15.77
C ASN A 91 -13.91 1.50 15.97
N SER A 92 -13.15 2.35 15.28
CA SER A 92 -13.19 3.80 15.43
C SER A 92 -13.35 4.47 14.06
N PRO A 93 -14.50 4.28 13.35
CA PRO A 93 -14.69 4.83 12.01
C PRO A 93 -14.48 6.34 11.92
N GLY A 94 -14.83 7.07 12.98
CA GLY A 94 -14.65 8.53 13.06
C GLY A 94 -13.19 9.01 13.14
N LEU A 95 -12.22 8.10 13.18
CA LEU A 95 -10.78 8.42 13.12
C LEU A 95 -10.20 8.23 11.71
N ILE A 96 -11.06 8.11 10.69
CA ILE A 96 -10.68 7.93 9.30
C ILE A 96 -11.11 9.18 8.53
N SER A 97 -10.18 9.76 7.76
CA SER A 97 -10.46 10.92 6.92
C SER A 97 -11.56 10.60 5.91
N GLY A 98 -12.50 11.53 5.73
CA GLY A 98 -13.70 11.35 4.89
C GLY A 98 -14.86 10.59 5.56
N CYS A 99 -14.62 9.98 6.72
CA CYS A 99 -15.65 9.27 7.49
C CYS A 99 -15.96 9.99 8.82
N PRO A 100 -16.77 11.07 8.81
CA PRO A 100 -17.10 11.80 10.04
C PRO A 100 -18.05 11.02 10.96
N SER A 101 -18.68 9.95 10.46
CA SER A 101 -19.53 9.09 11.26
C SER A 101 -18.70 8.29 12.25
N SER A 102 -19.10 8.32 13.52
CA SER A 102 -18.50 7.46 14.55
C SER A 102 -18.99 6.01 14.45
N PHE A 103 -19.98 5.70 13.60
CA PHE A 103 -20.63 4.40 13.55
C PHE A 103 -20.23 3.54 12.35
N ILE A 104 -19.94 4.15 11.20
CA ILE A 104 -19.73 3.44 9.93
C ILE A 104 -18.70 4.21 9.10
N CYS A 105 -17.84 3.47 8.41
CA CYS A 105 -17.00 4.01 7.36
C CYS A 105 -16.94 3.03 6.19
N SER A 106 -17.21 3.54 5.00
CA SER A 106 -17.23 2.82 3.74
C SER A 106 -16.08 3.28 2.86
N PHE A 107 -15.28 2.34 2.39
CA PHE A 107 -14.18 2.57 1.47
C PHE A 107 -14.61 2.13 0.09
N ILE A 108 -14.64 3.06 -0.85
CA ILE A 108 -15.11 2.85 -2.21
C ILE A 108 -13.90 2.70 -3.13
N ASN A 109 -13.90 1.64 -3.94
CA ASN A 109 -12.89 1.40 -4.96
C ASN A 109 -13.54 1.14 -6.34
N PRO A 110 -13.68 2.19 -7.16
CA PRO A 110 -14.17 2.08 -8.54
C PRO A 110 -13.23 1.26 -9.42
N TYR A 111 -13.79 0.48 -10.34
CA TYR A 111 -12.97 -0.34 -11.23
C TYR A 111 -13.49 -0.48 -12.67
N GLU A 112 -14.75 -0.16 -12.95
CA GLU A 112 -15.30 -0.29 -14.31
C GLU A 112 -16.43 0.71 -14.56
N ILE A 113 -16.65 1.05 -15.83
CA ILE A 113 -17.81 1.82 -16.28
C ILE A 113 -18.84 0.83 -16.82
N HIS A 114 -20.03 0.83 -16.24
CA HIS A 114 -21.14 0.01 -16.70
C HIS A 114 -21.68 0.53 -18.03
N ASN A 115 -21.31 -0.14 -19.12
CA ASN A 115 -21.54 0.27 -20.51
C ASN A 115 -23.00 0.57 -20.89
N VAL A 116 -23.98 0.07 -20.14
CA VAL A 116 -25.41 0.30 -20.43
C VAL A 116 -25.96 1.54 -19.74
N SER A 117 -25.57 1.79 -18.49
CA SER A 117 -26.14 2.88 -17.68
C SER A 117 -25.23 4.09 -17.54
N GLY A 118 -23.93 3.96 -17.86
CA GLY A 118 -22.91 4.97 -17.55
C GLY A 118 -22.64 5.12 -16.06
N PHE A 119 -23.14 4.19 -15.23
CA PHE A 119 -22.80 4.13 -13.81
C PHE A 119 -21.43 3.49 -13.62
N ILE A 120 -20.83 3.78 -12.49
CA ILE A 120 -19.54 3.23 -12.11
C ILE A 120 -19.77 1.97 -11.31
N VAL A 121 -19.11 0.89 -11.72
CA VAL A 121 -19.04 -0.35 -10.97
C VAL A 121 -17.89 -0.24 -9.98
N MET A 122 -18.18 -0.55 -8.73
CA MET A 122 -17.22 -0.47 -7.64
C MET A 122 -17.41 -1.62 -6.66
N ASP A 123 -16.36 -1.89 -5.90
CA ASP A 123 -16.47 -2.64 -4.67
C ASP A 123 -16.39 -1.69 -3.46
N GLU A 124 -17.06 -2.09 -2.39
CA GLU A 124 -17.11 -1.34 -1.14
C GLU A 124 -16.64 -2.22 0.01
N PHE A 125 -15.71 -1.73 0.82
CA PHE A 125 -15.36 -2.31 2.12
C PHE A 125 -15.92 -1.45 3.24
N ARG A 126 -16.64 -2.04 4.18
CA ARG A 126 -17.32 -1.30 5.25
C ARG A 126 -16.91 -1.79 6.62
N ILE A 127 -16.57 -0.84 7.48
CA ILE A 127 -16.37 -1.07 8.92
C ILE A 127 -17.44 -0.39 9.73
N TYR A 128 -17.67 -0.92 10.93
CA TYR A 128 -18.63 -0.39 11.88
C TYR A 128 -17.99 -0.18 13.24
N ALA A 129 -18.53 0.74 14.02
CA ALA A 129 -18.25 0.77 15.44
C ALA A 129 -18.77 -0.50 16.12
N PHE A 130 -18.15 -0.84 17.25
CA PHE A 130 -18.57 -1.92 18.16
C PHE A 130 -18.32 -3.36 17.68
N GLY A 131 -17.30 -3.59 16.85
CA GLY A 131 -16.82 -4.95 16.55
C GLY A 131 -17.76 -5.78 15.68
N SER A 132 -18.67 -5.13 14.94
CA SER A 132 -19.41 -5.84 13.89
C SER A 132 -18.42 -6.35 12.83
N LEU A 133 -18.70 -7.50 12.25
CA LEU A 133 -17.86 -8.04 11.18
C LEU A 133 -17.83 -7.04 10.01
N PRO A 134 -16.65 -6.76 9.45
CA PRO A 134 -16.59 -5.95 8.25
C PRO A 134 -17.34 -6.63 7.10
N LEU A 135 -17.90 -5.82 6.21
CA LEU A 135 -18.63 -6.29 5.03
C LEU A 135 -17.90 -5.85 3.77
N ILE A 136 -17.90 -6.71 2.76
CA ILE A 136 -17.50 -6.37 1.41
C ILE A 136 -18.75 -6.47 0.53
N PHE A 137 -19.04 -5.40 -0.19
CA PHE A 137 -20.05 -5.37 -1.25
C PHE A 137 -19.33 -5.35 -2.59
N GLN A 138 -19.83 -6.13 -3.53
CA GLN A 138 -19.25 -6.26 -4.86
C GLN A 138 -20.23 -5.76 -5.91
N ASP A 139 -19.70 -5.26 -7.01
CA ASP A 139 -20.45 -4.84 -8.20
C ASP A 139 -21.57 -3.83 -7.88
N VAL A 140 -21.27 -2.90 -6.97
CA VAL A 140 -22.19 -1.83 -6.62
C VAL A 140 -22.16 -0.79 -7.73
N LEU A 141 -23.34 -0.47 -8.26
CA LEU A 141 -23.49 0.60 -9.27
C LEU A 141 -23.72 1.94 -8.57
N ILE A 142 -22.91 2.94 -8.94
CA ILE A 142 -23.03 4.29 -8.41
C ILE A 142 -23.05 5.35 -9.50
N ASP A 143 -23.76 6.45 -9.24
CA ASP A 143 -23.70 7.64 -10.09
C ASP A 143 -22.26 8.20 -10.06
N PRO A 144 -21.63 8.49 -11.21
CA PRO A 144 -20.27 9.06 -11.24
C PRO A 144 -20.18 10.42 -10.51
N ASN A 145 -21.30 11.13 -10.33
CA ASN A 145 -21.40 12.38 -9.57
C ASN A 145 -21.76 12.17 -8.10
N PHE A 146 -21.79 10.93 -7.61
CA PHE A 146 -21.99 10.67 -6.20
C PHE A 146 -20.85 11.29 -5.38
N ASP A 147 -21.22 12.24 -4.53
CA ASP A 147 -20.29 13.04 -3.73
C ASP A 147 -20.16 12.50 -2.31
N THR A 148 -19.00 11.94 -1.99
CA THR A 148 -18.70 11.41 -0.65
C THR A 148 -18.43 12.51 0.38
N SER A 149 -18.20 13.76 -0.03
CA SER A 149 -18.06 14.89 0.90
C SER A 149 -19.36 15.17 1.69
N ILE A 150 -20.47 14.60 1.24
CA ILE A 150 -21.75 14.59 1.95
C ILE A 150 -21.62 13.70 3.20
N LYS A 151 -21.25 14.36 4.30
CA LYS A 151 -20.89 13.77 5.60
C LYS A 151 -21.88 12.76 6.21
N ALA A 152 -23.15 12.76 5.78
CA ALA A 152 -24.17 11.85 6.30
C ALA A 152 -23.99 10.39 5.86
N ILE A 153 -23.19 10.15 4.81
CA ILE A 153 -23.12 8.84 4.15
C ILE A 153 -22.01 7.97 4.78
N GLY A 154 -20.96 8.58 5.32
CA GLY A 154 -19.83 7.87 5.95
C GLY A 154 -19.07 7.01 4.94
N ALA A 155 -18.85 7.52 3.73
CA ALA A 155 -18.10 6.85 2.67
C ALA A 155 -16.96 7.73 2.20
N VAL A 156 -15.89 7.12 1.69
CA VAL A 156 -14.69 7.81 1.19
C VAL A 156 -14.09 7.01 0.02
N TYR A 157 -13.51 7.69 -0.97
CA TYR A 157 -12.81 7.02 -2.06
C TYR A 157 -11.40 6.64 -1.64
N ALA A 158 -11.00 5.40 -1.94
CA ALA A 158 -9.62 4.94 -1.84
C ALA A 158 -8.92 5.15 -3.19
N ILE A 159 -7.97 6.08 -3.25
CA ILE A 159 -7.20 6.40 -4.46
C ILE A 159 -5.85 5.70 -4.38
N TRP A 160 -5.54 4.88 -5.37
CA TRP A 160 -4.36 4.04 -5.37
C TRP A 160 -3.35 4.53 -6.41
N THR A 161 -2.11 4.73 -5.96
CA THR A 161 -0.99 5.11 -6.82
C THR A 161 0.06 4.02 -6.75
N ALA A 162 0.45 3.45 -7.89
CA ALA A 162 1.52 2.47 -7.93
C ALA A 162 2.83 3.12 -7.46
N GLN A 163 3.50 2.49 -6.49
CA GLN A 163 4.84 2.93 -6.12
C GLN A 163 5.78 2.70 -7.31
N PRO A 164 6.72 3.63 -7.57
CA PRO A 164 7.72 3.41 -8.59
C PRO A 164 8.47 2.12 -8.25
N THR A 165 8.51 1.19 -9.20
CA THR A 165 9.43 0.05 -9.14
C THR A 165 10.83 0.61 -9.33
N GLY A 166 11.38 1.21 -8.27
CA GLY A 166 12.76 1.64 -8.27
C GLY A 166 13.59 0.44 -8.69
N THR A 167 14.45 0.62 -9.69
CA THR A 167 15.61 -0.25 -9.83
C THR A 167 16.30 -0.16 -8.48
N ILE A 168 16.08 -1.14 -7.62
CA ILE A 168 16.66 -1.22 -6.28
C ILE A 168 18.14 -0.94 -6.52
N PRO A 169 18.69 0.19 -6.00
CA PRO A 169 20.10 0.46 -6.16
C PRO A 169 20.81 -0.78 -5.66
N GLU A 170 21.56 -1.43 -6.55
CA GLU A 170 22.32 -2.62 -6.20
C GLU A 170 22.94 -2.38 -4.83
N PRO A 171 22.61 -3.21 -3.82
CA PRO A 171 23.02 -2.92 -2.46
C PRO A 171 24.51 -2.62 -2.48
N SER A 172 24.92 -1.53 -1.83
CA SER A 172 26.33 -1.14 -1.70
C SER A 172 27.21 -2.28 -1.14
N SER A 173 26.60 -3.35 -0.66
CA SER A 173 27.13 -4.71 -0.52
C SER A 173 27.95 -5.21 -1.72
N LEU A 174 27.51 -5.03 -2.98
CA LEU A 174 28.29 -5.45 -4.15
C LEU A 174 29.56 -4.62 -4.32
N LEU A 175 29.46 -3.31 -4.08
CA LEU A 175 30.61 -2.41 -4.04
C LEU A 175 31.56 -2.80 -2.88
N LEU A 176 31.03 -3.11 -1.69
CA LEU A 176 31.80 -3.51 -0.51
C LEU A 176 32.48 -4.87 -0.72
N ILE A 177 31.80 -5.85 -1.31
CA ILE A 177 32.37 -7.15 -1.67
C ILE A 177 33.45 -6.97 -2.73
N GLY A 178 33.19 -6.15 -3.75
CA GLY A 178 34.17 -5.81 -4.78
C GLY A 178 35.41 -5.13 -4.20
N MET A 179 35.23 -4.13 -3.36
CA MET A 179 36.33 -3.42 -2.68
C MET A 179 37.08 -4.32 -1.71
N GLY A 180 36.39 -5.21 -0.98
CA GLY A 180 37.01 -6.20 -0.10
C GLY A 180 37.91 -7.19 -0.85
N LEU A 181 37.43 -7.70 -1.99
CA LEU A 181 38.19 -8.61 -2.86
C LEU A 181 39.39 -7.91 -3.51
N LEU A 182 39.24 -6.64 -3.93
CA LEU A 182 40.33 -5.83 -4.45
C LEU A 182 41.38 -5.53 -3.38
N GLY A 183 40.95 -5.16 -2.17
CA GLY A 183 41.84 -4.92 -1.02
C GLY A 183 42.66 -6.17 -0.68
N GLN A 184 42.04 -7.35 -0.69
CA GLN A 184 42.73 -8.61 -0.39
C GLN A 184 43.81 -8.97 -1.44
N ARG A 185 43.56 -8.66 -2.72
CA ARG A 185 44.56 -8.83 -3.79
C ARG A 185 45.75 -7.88 -3.62
N LEU A 186 45.52 -6.63 -3.24
CA LEU A 186 46.57 -5.63 -3.03
C LEU A 186 47.46 -5.97 -1.82
N VAL A 187 46.86 -6.46 -0.72
CA VAL A 187 47.62 -6.91 0.46
C VAL A 187 48.51 -8.11 0.14
N ARG A 188 48.01 -9.09 -0.61
CA ARG A 188 48.81 -10.26 -1.05
C ARG A 188 49.94 -9.87 -2.00
N ALA A 189 49.75 -8.87 -2.86
CA ALA A 189 50.79 -8.40 -3.78
C ALA A 189 51.93 -7.68 -3.05
N ARG A 190 51.64 -6.94 -1.96
CA ARG A 190 52.67 -6.29 -1.13
C ARG A 190 53.49 -7.29 -0.31
N SER A 191 52.86 -8.34 0.21
CA SER A 191 53.56 -9.39 0.99
C SER A 191 54.64 -10.14 0.18
N LYS A 192 54.55 -10.17 -1.15
CA LYS A 192 55.54 -10.84 -2.03
C LYS A 192 56.73 -9.95 -2.45
N ARG A 193 56.77 -8.68 -2.03
CA ARG A 193 57.83 -7.72 -2.43
C ARG A 193 58.74 -7.28 -1.27
N LEU A 194 58.93 -8.11 -0.26
CA LEU A 194 60.01 -7.89 0.72
C LEU A 194 61.26 -8.64 0.24
N PRO A 195 62.29 -7.95 -0.30
CA PRO A 195 63.61 -8.53 -0.44
C PRO A 195 64.29 -8.60 0.94
N VAL A 196 64.93 -9.74 1.21
CA VAL A 196 65.96 -9.90 2.26
C VAL A 196 67.21 -9.14 1.84
#